data_AF-Q9FQ68-F1
#
_entry.id   AF-Q9FQ68-F1
#
_cell.length_a   1.000
_cell.length_b   1.000
_cell.length_c   1.000
_cell.angle_alpha   90.00
_cell.angle_beta   90.00
_cell.angle_gamma   90.00
#
_symmetry.space_group_name_H-M   'P 1'
#
loop_
_entity.id
_entity.type
_entity.pdbx_description
1 polymer ?
#
loop_
_entity_poly.entity_id
_entity_poly.type
_entity_poly.pdbx_seq_one_letter_code
_entity_poly.pdbx_strand_id
1 'polypeptide(L)'
;MARILYNDTRVRDHFKLKAWVCVSDEFDIFKISETIYQSVAKKSKQFKYLNQLQVALGEELKDKRFLVVFDDVWNENYDDWENLVRPFHSRATG
;
A
#
# COMPACT_ATOMS: atom_id res chain seq x y z
N MET A 1 -10.26 3.83 14.28
CA MET A 1 -10.39 5.31 14.19
C MET A 1 -9.74 5.95 12.94
N ALA A 2 -9.03 5.21 12.08
CA ALA A 2 -8.31 5.80 10.92
C ALA A 2 -9.23 6.28 9.77
N ARG A 3 -10.50 5.85 9.76
CA ARG A 3 -11.47 6.15 8.68
C ARG A 3 -11.85 7.63 8.60
N ILE A 4 -11.80 8.34 9.72
CA ILE A 4 -12.15 9.77 9.80
C ILE A 4 -11.04 10.63 9.15
N LEU A 5 -9.78 10.33 9.44
CA LEU A 5 -8.63 11.04 8.84
C LEU A 5 -8.46 10.74 7.35
N TYR A 6 -8.72 9.50 6.93
CA TYR A 6 -8.67 9.11 5.52
C TYR A 6 -9.65 9.92 4.66
N ASN A 7 -10.82 10.25 5.22
CA ASN A 7 -11.91 10.94 4.54
C ASN A 7 -11.87 12.47 4.70
N ASP A 8 -10.90 13.02 5.44
CA ASP A 8 -10.69 14.47 5.52
C ASP A 8 -10.31 14.99 4.13
N THR A 9 -10.98 16.07 3.70
CA THR A 9 -10.79 16.71 2.40
C THR A 9 -9.35 17.22 2.22
N ARG A 10 -8.69 17.65 3.31
CA ARG A 10 -7.27 18.07 3.26
C ARG A 10 -6.34 16.92 2.91
N VAL A 11 -6.64 15.72 3.42
CA VAL A 11 -5.90 14.49 3.09
C VAL A 11 -6.22 14.03 1.66
N ARG A 12 -7.45 14.25 1.19
CA ARG A 12 -7.84 13.99 -0.21
C ARG A 12 -7.11 14.89 -1.21
N ASP A 13 -6.96 16.17 -0.90
CA ASP A 13 -6.30 17.11 -1.81
C ASP A 13 -4.77 16.97 -1.78
N HIS A 14 -4.20 16.53 -0.65
CA HIS A 14 -2.77 16.35 -0.50
C HIS A 14 -2.24 15.03 -1.08
N PHE A 15 -3.02 13.95 -0.99
CA PHE A 15 -2.63 12.62 -1.47
C PHE A 15 -3.47 12.21 -2.67
N LYS A 16 -2.87 12.26 -3.86
CA LYS A 16 -3.52 11.85 -5.12
C LYS A 16 -3.82 10.35 -5.16
N LEU A 17 -3.04 9.56 -4.42
CA LEU A 17 -3.11 8.11 -4.37
C LEU A 17 -3.44 7.65 -2.96
N LYS A 18 -4.45 6.79 -2.82
CA LYS A 18 -4.86 6.25 -1.53
C LYS A 18 -5.21 4.78 -1.62
N ALA A 19 -4.80 4.02 -0.60
CA ALA A 19 -5.19 2.64 -0.44
C ALA A 19 -5.57 2.39 1.02
N TRP A 20 -6.59 1.54 1.21
CA TRP A 20 -7.02 1.07 2.51
C TRP A 20 -6.95 -0.44 2.50
N VAL A 21 -6.24 -1.02 3.45
CA VAL A 21 -6.11 -2.46 3.61
C VAL A 21 -6.63 -2.83 4.98
N CYS A 22 -7.58 -3.75 5.04
CA CYS A 22 -8.02 -4.39 6.27
C CYS A 22 -7.35 -5.77 6.34
N VAL A 23 -6.59 -6.04 7.39
CA VAL A 23 -5.97 -7.36 7.60
C VAL A 23 -6.77 -8.10 8.66
N SER A 24 -7.92 -8.68 8.28
CA SER A 24 -8.84 -9.29 9.25
C SER A 24 -8.47 -10.70 9.68
N ASP A 25 -7.81 -11.49 8.82
CA ASP A 25 -7.64 -12.94 9.06
C ASP A 25 -6.21 -13.45 8.79
N GLU A 26 -5.60 -13.13 7.65
CA GLU A 26 -4.25 -13.60 7.28
C GLU A 26 -3.39 -12.44 6.74
N PHE A 27 -2.18 -12.28 7.28
CA PHE A 27 -1.19 -11.33 6.76
C PHE A 27 -0.55 -11.88 5.48
N ASP A 28 -1.27 -11.78 4.36
CA ASP A 28 -0.78 -12.17 3.04
C ASP A 28 -0.22 -10.96 2.31
N ILE A 29 1.12 -10.84 2.29
CA ILE A 29 1.86 -9.75 1.65
C ILE A 29 1.43 -9.59 0.18
N PHE A 30 1.14 -10.69 -0.52
CA PHE A 30 0.75 -10.67 -1.92
C PHE A 30 -0.64 -10.06 -2.09
N LYS A 31 -1.66 -10.53 -1.35
CA LYS A 31 -3.01 -9.97 -1.40
C LYS A 31 -3.06 -8.51 -0.97
N ILE A 32 -2.29 -8.17 0.07
CA ILE A 32 -2.18 -6.80 0.59
C ILE A 32 -1.59 -5.89 -0.50
N SER A 33 -0.44 -6.27 -1.05
CA SER A 33 0.23 -5.51 -2.11
C SER A 33 -0.67 -5.36 -3.34
N GLU A 34 -1.43 -6.41 -3.70
CA GLU A 34 -2.31 -6.40 -4.87
C GLU A 34 -3.47 -5.44 -4.66
N THR A 35 -4.10 -5.48 -3.48
CA THR A 35 -5.17 -4.56 -3.08
C THR A 35 -4.69 -3.11 -3.12
N ILE A 36 -3.48 -2.85 -2.61
CA ILE A 36 -2.87 -1.52 -2.68
C ILE A 36 -2.69 -1.12 -4.15
N TYR A 37 -2.08 -1.98 -4.97
CA TYR A 37 -1.83 -1.69 -6.38
C TYR A 37 -3.12 -1.35 -7.11
N GLN A 38 -4.17 -2.14 -6.93
CA GLN A 38 -5.45 -1.89 -7.57
C GLN A 38 -6.05 -0.54 -7.13
N SER A 39 -5.89 -0.18 -5.85
CA SER A 39 -6.35 1.11 -5.32
C SER A 39 -5.56 2.30 -5.88
N VAL A 40 -4.23 2.20 -5.98
CA VAL A 40 -3.38 3.30 -6.46
C VAL A 40 -3.30 3.39 -7.98
N ALA A 41 -3.12 2.27 -8.67
CA ALA A 41 -3.07 2.24 -10.13
C ALA A 41 -4.46 2.43 -10.76
N LYS A 42 -5.55 2.20 -9.99
CA LYS A 42 -6.94 2.14 -10.48
C LYS A 42 -7.09 1.19 -11.68
N LYS A 43 -6.28 0.15 -11.71
CA LYS A 43 -6.20 -0.86 -12.78
C LYS A 43 -6.30 -2.24 -12.14
N SER A 44 -7.14 -3.10 -12.72
CA SER A 44 -7.18 -4.53 -12.37
C SER A 44 -6.08 -5.25 -13.14
N LYS A 45 -4.84 -5.17 -12.66
CA LYS A 45 -3.74 -6.00 -13.16
C LYS A 45 -3.50 -7.12 -12.17
N GLN A 46 -3.59 -8.36 -12.63
CA GLN A 46 -3.19 -9.52 -11.84
C GLN A 46 -1.70 -9.73 -12.01
N PHE A 47 -1.04 -10.03 -10.89
CA PHE A 47 0.37 -10.39 -10.88
C PHE A 47 0.51 -11.87 -10.56
N LYS A 48 1.54 -12.53 -11.09
CA LYS A 48 1.81 -13.93 -10.78
C LYS A 48 2.85 -14.07 -9.66
N TYR A 49 3.69 -13.06 -9.48
CA TYR A 49 4.80 -13.06 -8.53
C TYR A 49 4.83 -11.75 -7.75
N LEU A 50 5.06 -11.83 -6.43
CA LEU A 50 5.17 -10.68 -5.54
C LEU A 50 6.20 -9.67 -6.04
N ASN A 51 7.34 -10.12 -6.55
CA ASN A 51 8.37 -9.24 -7.10
C ASN A 51 7.83 -8.34 -8.24
N GLN A 52 7.04 -8.89 -9.17
CA GLN A 52 6.47 -8.11 -10.27
C GLN A 52 5.48 -7.06 -9.77
N LEU A 53 4.67 -7.44 -8.78
CA LEU A 53 3.72 -6.56 -8.12
C LEU A 53 4.42 -5.43 -7.38
N GLN A 54 5.50 -5.73 -6.64
CA GLN A 54 6.30 -4.75 -5.92
C GLN A 54 7.01 -3.77 -6.86
N VAL A 55 7.57 -4.24 -7.98
CA VAL A 55 8.17 -3.36 -9.00
C VAL A 55 7.11 -2.44 -9.60
N ALA A 56 5.96 -2.97 -10.01
CA ALA A 56 4.89 -2.16 -10.60
C ALA A 56 4.28 -1.18 -9.59
N LEU A 57 4.15 -1.56 -8.32
CA LEU A 57 3.79 -0.66 -7.22
C LEU A 57 4.80 0.47 -7.10
N GLY A 58 6.10 0.14 -7.03
CA GLY A 58 7.17 1.13 -6.95
C GLY A 58 7.10 2.14 -8.11
N GLU A 59 6.87 1.68 -9.33
CA GLU A 59 6.68 2.54 -10.51
C GLU A 59 5.42 3.40 -10.45
N GLU A 60 4.28 2.85 -10.01
CA GLU A 60 3.03 3.61 -9.91
C GLU A 60 3.06 4.65 -8.78
N LEU A 61 3.80 4.36 -7.71
CA LEU A 61 4.00 5.27 -6.57
C LEU A 61 5.15 6.27 -6.83
N LYS A 62 5.99 6.00 -7.83
CA LYS A 62 7.09 6.87 -8.25
C LYS A 62 6.53 8.27 -8.57
N ASP A 63 7.07 9.29 -7.90
CA ASP A 63 6.82 10.72 -8.08
C ASP A 63 5.44 11.18 -7.61
N LYS A 64 4.70 10.32 -6.91
CA LYS A 64 3.36 10.61 -6.42
C LYS A 64 3.31 10.51 -4.90
N ARG A 65 2.62 11.46 -4.27
CA ARG A 65 2.29 11.35 -2.84
C ARG A 65 1.15 10.36 -2.68
N PHE A 66 1.38 9.34 -1.87
CA PHE A 66 0.42 8.29 -1.60
C PHE A 66 0.17 8.16 -0.09
N LEU A 67 -1.01 7.67 0.27
CA LEU A 67 -1.37 7.31 1.62
C LEU A 67 -1.89 5.87 1.64
N VAL A 68 -1.18 4.98 2.32
CA VAL A 68 -1.67 3.63 2.61
C VAL A 68 -2.06 3.59 4.08
N VAL A 69 -3.29 3.19 4.35
CA VAL A 69 -3.77 2.95 5.70
C VAL A 69 -4.00 1.46 5.87
N PHE A 70 -3.36 0.88 6.89
CA PHE A 70 -3.58 -0.48 7.31
C PHE A 70 -4.45 -0.46 8.57
N ASP A 71 -5.65 -1.01 8.48
CA ASP A 71 -6.57 -1.19 9.61
C ASP A 71 -6.44 -2.64 10.10
N ASP A 72 -6.30 -2.80 11.41
CA ASP A 72 -6.25 -4.10 12.11
C ASP A 72 -5.04 -5.01 11.78
N VAL A 73 -3.82 -4.44 11.72
CA VAL A 73 -2.61 -5.25 11.48
C VAL A 73 -2.21 -6.02 12.74
N TRP A 74 -2.39 -7.34 12.70
CA TRP A 74 -1.95 -8.31 13.72
C TRP A 74 -0.71 -9.10 13.29
N ASN A 75 0.26 -8.44 12.66
CA ASN A 75 1.47 -9.12 12.22
C ASN A 75 2.53 -9.13 13.33
N GLU A 76 2.81 -10.29 13.91
CA GLU A 76 3.88 -10.49 14.89
C GLU A 76 5.26 -10.54 14.24
N ASN A 77 5.33 -10.79 12.92
CA ASN A 77 6.59 -10.93 12.19
C ASN A 77 7.04 -9.63 11.53
N TYR A 78 7.98 -8.93 12.17
CA TYR A 78 8.55 -7.68 11.68
C TYR A 78 9.18 -7.81 10.28
N ASP A 79 9.77 -8.96 9.93
CA ASP A 79 10.40 -9.17 8.62
C ASP A 79 9.37 -9.16 7.49
N ASP A 80 8.18 -9.73 7.72
CA ASP A 80 7.09 -9.72 6.75
C ASP A 80 6.53 -8.32 6.55
N TRP A 81 6.44 -7.54 7.63
CA TRP A 81 6.09 -6.12 7.56
C TRP A 81 7.14 -5.34 6.77
N GLU A 82 8.44 -5.54 7.05
CA GLU A 82 9.53 -4.89 6.32
C GLU A 82 9.46 -5.22 4.82
N ASN A 83 9.28 -6.50 4.48
CA ASN A 83 9.14 -6.93 3.09
C ASN A 83 7.94 -6.30 2.38
N LEU A 84 6.83 -6.10 3.10
CA LEU A 84 5.67 -5.39 2.57
C LEU A 84 5.96 -3.91 2.35
N VAL A 85 6.63 -3.23 3.29
CA VAL A 85 6.88 -1.78 3.19
C VAL A 85 8.08 -1.41 2.31
N ARG A 86 9.00 -2.34 2.04
CA ARG A 86 10.20 -2.14 1.19
C ARG A 86 9.94 -1.42 -0.14
N PRO A 87 8.91 -1.76 -0.94
CA PRO A 87 8.62 -1.08 -2.19
C PRO A 87 8.27 0.40 -1.98
N PHE A 88 7.65 0.72 -0.84
CA PHE A 88 7.25 2.08 -0.45
C PHE A 88 8.43 2.91 0.06
N HIS A 89 9.44 2.27 0.66
CA HIS A 89 10.67 2.93 1.14
C HIS A 89 11.66 3.27 0.02
N SER A 90 11.44 2.79 -1.21
CA SER A 90 12.33 3.05 -2.36
C SER A 90 12.41 4.53 -2.79
N ARG A 91 11.83 5.47 -2.03
CA ARG A 91 12.13 6.90 -2.10
C ARG A 91 12.32 7.52 -0.72
N ALA A 92 13.56 7.49 -0.24
CA ALA A 92 14.15 8.59 0.53
C ALA A 92 15.68 8.57 0.34
N THR A 93 16.16 8.82 -0.88
CA THR A 93 17.43 9.53 -1.03
C THR A 93 17.10 11.02 -0.88
N GLY A 94 17.19 11.48 0.36
CA GLY A 94 17.20 12.88 0.76
C GLY A 94 18.30 13.03 1.79
#